data_AF-C3ZVM0-F1
#
_entry.id   AF-C3ZVM0-F1
#
_cell.length_a   1.000
_cell.length_b   1.000
_cell.length_c   1.000
_cell.angle_alpha   90.00
_cell.angle_beta   90.00
_cell.angle_gamma   90.00
#
_symmetry.space_group_name_H-M   'P 1'
#
loop_
_entity.id
_entity.type
_entity.pdbx_description
1 polymer ?
#
loop_
_entity_poly.entity_id
_entity_poly.type
_entity_poly.pdbx_seq_one_letter_code
_entity_poly.pdbx_strand_id
1 'polypeptide(L)' 'DCADLFPLLYWTSTVHDGIFPIKPRSSADHFDVYCDMTTDGGGWTVIQRRVEGRLNFDRYWADYEDGFGRVEGEHWLG' A
#
# COMPACT_ATOMS: atom_id res chain seq x y z
N ASP A 1 -10.01 -0.12 2.68
CA ASP A 1 -8.55 0.07 2.55
C ASP A 1 -7.87 -0.89 3.53
N CYS A 2 -6.61 -0.67 3.92
CA CYS A 2 -5.93 -1.53 4.90
C CYS A 2 -6.58 -1.44 6.30
N ALA A 3 -7.23 -0.32 6.64
CA ALA A 3 -7.93 -0.16 7.92
C ALA A 3 -9.17 -1.05 7.98
N ASP A 4 -9.86 -1.25 6.85
CA ASP A 4 -10.98 -2.22 6.77
C ASP A 4 -10.52 -3.68 6.92
N LEU A 5 -9.29 -3.99 6.48
CA LEU A 5 -8.72 -5.34 6.58
C LEU A 5 -8.21 -5.66 7.98
N PHE A 6 -7.70 -4.65 8.70
CA PHE A 6 -7.01 -4.84 9.98
C PHE A 6 -7.85 -5.60 11.04
N PRO A 7 -9.12 -5.26 11.30
CA PRO A 7 -9.94 -6.02 12.25
C PRO A 7 -10.06 -7.49 11.88
N LEU A 8 -10.22 -7.82 10.58
CA LEU A 8 -10.36 -9.20 10.12
C LEU A 8 -9.09 -10.00 10.45
N LEU A 9 -7.92 -9.45 10.11
CA LEU A 9 -6.63 -10.09 10.40
C LEU A 9 -6.37 -10.23 11.91
N TYR A 10 -6.83 -9.26 12.69
CA TYR A 10 -6.74 -9.29 14.16
C TYR A 10 -7.57 -10.43 14.74
N TRP A 11 -8.83 -10.57 14.32
CA TRP A 11 -9.71 -11.64 14.80
C TRP A 11 -9.25 -13.04 14.39
N THR A 12 -8.63 -13.18 13.21
CA THR A 12 -8.07 -14.46 12.75
C THR A 12 -6.67 -14.76 13.29
N SER A 13 -6.08 -13.86 14.10
CA SER A 13 -4.70 -13.99 14.60
C SER A 13 -3.65 -14.11 13.47
N THR A 14 -3.89 -13.43 12.35
CA THR A 14 -3.01 -13.40 11.17
C THR A 14 -2.55 -11.99 10.83
N VAL A 15 -2.40 -11.11 11.83
CA VAL A 15 -1.89 -9.74 11.63
C VAL A 15 -0.43 -9.80 11.21
N HIS A 16 -0.12 -9.23 10.05
CA HIS A 16 1.23 -9.06 9.56
C HIS A 16 1.26 -7.94 8.51
N ASP A 17 2.41 -7.28 8.39
CA ASP A 17 2.65 -6.36 7.28
C ASP A 17 2.78 -7.17 5.99
N GLY A 18 2.28 -6.63 4.88
CA GLY A 18 2.32 -7.36 3.63
C GLY A 18 1.51 -6.71 2.52
N ILE A 19 1.46 -7.39 1.40
CA ILE A 19 0.67 -6.96 0.24
C ILE A 19 -0.72 -7.54 0.36
N PHE A 20 -1.72 -6.67 0.25
CA PHE A 20 -3.12 -7.07 0.24
C PHE A 20 -3.86 -6.39 -0.91
N PRO A 21 -4.80 -7.09 -1.57
CA PRO A 21 -5.70 -6.47 -2.51
C PRO A 21 -6.73 -5.62 -1.76
N ILE A 22 -6.86 -4.36 -2.14
CA ILE A 22 -7.92 -3.47 -1.66
C ILE A 22 -8.82 -3.05 -2.82
N LYS A 23 -10.07 -2.72 -2.50
CA LYS A 23 -11.01 -2.12 -3.46
C LYS A 23 -11.60 -0.84 -2.86
N PRO A 24 -11.00 0.33 -3.15
CA PRO A 24 -11.58 1.60 -2.77
C PRO A 24 -12.96 1.78 -3.42
N ARG A 25 -13.87 2.48 -2.73
CA ARG A 25 -15.25 2.68 -3.22
C ARG A 25 -15.33 3.39 -4.57
N SER A 26 -14.37 4.26 -4.86
CA SER A 26 -14.27 5.01 -6.13
C SER A 26 -13.70 4.16 -7.28
N SER A 27 -13.08 3.02 -6.99
CA SER A 27 -12.45 2.16 -7.99
C SER A 27 -13.39 1.05 -8.44
N ALA A 28 -13.44 0.80 -9.75
CA ALA A 28 -14.16 -0.34 -10.32
C ALA A 28 -13.45 -1.67 -9.97
N ASP A 29 -12.11 -1.64 -9.99
CA ASP A 29 -11.25 -2.80 -9.81
C ASP A 29 -10.53 -2.79 -8.46
N HIS A 30 -10.09 -3.98 -8.04
CA HIS A 30 -9.19 -4.13 -6.90
C HIS A 30 -7.75 -3.94 -7.38
N PHE A 31 -6.88 -3.48 -6.48
CA PHE A 31 -5.46 -3.40 -6.73
C PHE A 31 -4.67 -3.69 -5.45
N ASP A 32 -3.43 -4.12 -5.63
CA ASP A 32 -2.54 -4.49 -4.55
C ASP A 32 -1.88 -3.26 -3.92
N VAL A 33 -1.85 -3.23 -2.59
CA VAL A 33 -1.15 -2.21 -1.80
C VAL A 33 -0.31 -2.88 -0.72
N TYR A 34 0.73 -2.19 -0.26
CA TYR A 34 1.40 -2.59 0.96
C TYR A 34 0.63 -2.07 2.17
N CYS A 35 0.20 -2.98 3.04
CA CYS A 35 -0.39 -2.64 4.32
C CYS A 35 0.64 -2.80 5.43
N ASP A 36 0.84 -1.74 6.21
CA ASP A 36 1.51 -1.80 7.50
C ASP A 36 0.44 -2.03 8.58
N MET A 37 0.47 -3.22 9.15
CA MET A 37 -0.48 -3.72 10.13
C MET A 37 0.13 -3.76 11.54
N THR A 38 1.37 -3.32 11.73
CA THR A 38 2.09 -3.46 13.01
C THR A 38 2.53 -2.13 13.61
N THR A 39 2.76 -1.10 12.80
CA THR A 39 3.18 0.23 13.26
C THR A 39 2.00 1.05 13.75
N ASP A 40 2.14 1.70 14.92
CA ASP A 40 1.21 2.71 15.45
C ASP A 40 -0.28 2.32 15.39
N GLY A 41 -0.59 1.06 15.73
CA GLY A 41 -1.97 0.54 15.74
C GLY A 41 -2.42 -0.15 14.45
N GLY A 42 -1.59 -0.17 13.40
CA GLY A 42 -1.82 -0.90 12.16
C GLY A 42 -2.94 -0.34 11.29
N GLY A 43 -3.26 -1.05 10.22
CA GLY A 43 -4.28 -0.64 9.25
C GLY A 43 -3.84 0.45 8.29
N TRP A 44 -2.54 0.74 8.22
CA TRP A 44 -1.99 1.77 7.34
C TRP A 44 -1.90 1.28 5.91
N THR A 45 -2.51 2.01 4.98
CA THR A 45 -2.24 1.85 3.55
C THR A 45 -1.03 2.68 3.17
N VAL A 46 0.06 2.03 2.77
CA VAL A 46 1.28 2.72 2.36
C VAL A 46 1.12 3.19 0.93
N ILE A 47 1.03 4.51 0.76
CA ILE A 47 0.91 5.16 -0.56
C ILE A 47 2.27 5.48 -1.19
N GLN A 48 3.33 5.51 -0.38
CA GLN A 48 4.69 5.80 -0.80
C GLN A 48 5.68 5.07 0.11
N ARG A 49 6.73 4.48 -0.48
CA ARG A 49 7.79 3.82 0.28
C ARG A 49 9.17 4.08 -0.30
N ARG A 50 10.13 4.41 0.56
CA ARG A 50 11.58 4.45 0.29
C ARG A 50 12.29 3.48 1.22
N VAL A 51 13.26 2.75 0.69
CA VAL A 51 14.05 1.78 1.46
C VAL A 51 15.54 1.95 1.15
N GLU A 52 15.92 1.79 -0.12
CA GLU A 52 17.32 1.77 -0.54
C GLU A 52 17.66 2.84 -1.60
N GLY A 53 16.68 3.61 -2.06
CA GLY A 53 16.86 4.67 -3.05
C GLY A 53 17.15 4.18 -4.47
N ARG A 54 16.72 2.96 -4.81
CA ARG A 54 16.91 2.35 -6.14
C ARG A 54 15.90 2.85 -7.16
N LEU A 55 14.69 3.20 -6.73
CA LEU A 55 13.66 3.76 -7.59
C LEU A 55 13.84 5.27 -7.73
N ASN A 56 13.88 5.76 -8.97
CA ASN A 56 13.90 7.20 -9.24
C ASN A 56 12.52 7.83 -8.98
N PHE A 57 12.48 8.85 -8.11
CA PHE A 57 11.31 9.67 -7.79
C PHE A 57 11.32 11.04 -8.49
N ASP A 58 12.39 11.41 -9.19
CA ASP A 58 12.39 12.57 -10.08
C ASP A 58 11.72 12.18 -11.40
N ARG A 59 10.41 12.48 -11.50
CA ARG A 59 9.47 11.99 -12.52
C ARG A 59 8.52 13.10 -12.95
N TYR A 60 7.87 12.92 -14.10
CA TYR A 60 6.89 13.87 -14.59
C TYR A 60 5.54 13.71 -13.87
N TRP A 61 4.67 14.71 -13.99
CA TRP A 61 3.33 14.70 -13.39
C TRP A 61 2.55 13.43 -13.69
N ALA A 62 2.53 13.00 -14.97
CA ALA A 62 1.77 11.83 -15.38
C ALA A 62 2.21 10.54 -14.66
N ASP A 63 3.52 10.38 -14.38
CA ASP A 63 4.01 9.23 -13.61
C ASP A 63 3.47 9.25 -12.18
N TYR A 64 3.37 10.43 -11.56
CA TYR A 64 2.82 10.58 -10.22
C TYR A 64 1.31 10.38 -10.17
N GLU A 65 0.58 10.72 -11.24
CA GLU A 65 -0.85 10.46 -11.35
C GLU A 65 -1.13 8.96 -11.55
N ASP A 66 -0.33 8.28 -12.38
CA ASP A 66 -0.51 6.85 -12.68
C ASP A 66 0.05 5.91 -11.60
N GLY A 67 1.04 6.37 -10.84
CA GLY A 67 1.80 5.52 -9.92
C GLY A 67 3.05 4.90 -10.57
N PHE A 68 4.07 4.61 -9.76
CA PHE A 68 5.30 3.95 -10.23
C PHE A 68 5.99 3.13 -9.14
N GLY A 69 6.75 2.12 -9.56
CA GLY A 69 7.43 1.21 -8.65
C GLY A 69 6.65 -0.07 -8.40
N ARG A 70 6.97 -0.75 -7.30
CA ARG A 70 6.34 -2.03 -6.90
C ARG A 70 6.02 -2.02 -5.42
N VAL A 71 4.82 -2.44 -5.05
CA VAL A 71 4.32 -2.39 -3.66
C VAL A 71 5.11 -3.32 -2.72
N GLU A 72 5.82 -4.32 -3.26
CA GLU A 72 6.80 -5.14 -2.52
C GLU A 72 7.98 -4.32 -1.99
N GLY A 73 8.28 -3.17 -2.60
CA GLY A 73 9.47 -2.38 -2.31
C GLY A 73 9.19 -0.88 -2.42
N GLU A 74 10.08 -0.16 -3.12
CA GLU A 74 9.90 1.27 -3.32
C GLU A 74 8.81 1.54 -4.37
N HIS A 75 7.92 2.47 -4.05
CA HIS A 75 6.82 2.85 -4.93
C HIS A 75 6.20 4.19 -4.55
N TRP A 76 5.42 4.72 -5.49
CA TRP A 76 4.38 5.73 -5.35
C TRP A 76 3.08 5.13 -5.93
N LEU A 77 1.99 5.17 -5.18
CA LEU A 77 0.78 4.42 -5.52
C LEU A 77 -0.02 4.99 -6.71
N GLY A 78 0.07 6.31 -6.95
CA GLY A 78 -0.80 7.03 -7.89
C GLY A 78 -1.87 7.82 -7.15
#